data_AF-A0A8S1LCY2-F1
#
_entry.id   AF-A0A8S1LCY2-F1
#
_cell.length_a   1.000
_cell.length_b   1.000
_cell.length_c   1.000
_cell.angle_alpha   90.00
_cell.angle_beta   90.00
_cell.angle_gamma   90.00
#
_symmetry.space_group_name_H-M   'P 1'
#
loop_
_entity.id
_entity.type
_entity.pdbx_description
1 polymer ?
#
loop_
_entity_poly.entity_id
_entity_poly.type
_entity_poly.pdbx_seq_one_letter_code
_entity_poly.pdbx_strand_id
1 'polypeptide(L)'
;MGICTSKRKVDENVQIVPYKVCITAFIWNKESHNLFDFESNQVTKKEIELDFSGTLSMVDNQIIALTDNEYVNKQIQLLRVDCEQEYMMLSGMSQKSDQRVWAILCNRPDFESLNEWELQKGDMIKLGRMKLQLLEINHDIDTLQQQKEQIENDDELQSKDLELEASQCRICFSKNGSLSNPLFSPCKCIGSMKYVHLNCLQIWIQQSIKIKNQQSSIQYIWKKMECEVCKMPLQSTYTYQGQIFCIMQIQKPIVPYMIWKITSDDKSKEGIIQVMELIDKQDIKIGRVPDCDIKLKDISVSRNHALIKVIKSEYNQYKLLLQDNNSKFGTLLHASSGKLLKYELQSPQKVLYQIGRVLLHVQLKEKGKSYNKQFTCYRHPNQILVFPKKSINEQATIVPNLEKDKDNQLSFQTHNELNQDDIVINVKQI
;
A
#
# COMPACT_ATOMS: atom_id res chain seq x y z
N MET A 1 -51.63 -21.30 1.49
CA MET A 1 -51.09 -21.02 0.15
C MET A 1 -50.19 -19.80 0.26
N GLY A 2 -48.89 -19.98 0.03
CA GLY A 2 -47.85 -18.99 0.34
C GLY A 2 -47.89 -17.77 -0.58
N ILE A 3 -47.70 -16.60 0.02
CA ILE A 3 -47.71 -15.31 -0.65
C ILE A 3 -46.48 -15.18 -1.57
N CYS A 4 -46.77 -14.68 -2.77
CA CYS A 4 -45.93 -14.46 -3.93
C CYS A 4 -44.53 -13.88 -3.61
N THR A 5 -43.48 -14.59 -4.02
CA THR A 5 -42.07 -14.17 -3.96
C THR A 5 -41.74 -13.21 -5.11
N SER A 6 -42.12 -11.94 -5.01
CA SER A 6 -41.84 -10.94 -6.06
C SER A 6 -40.33 -10.69 -6.21
N LYS A 7 -39.75 -11.12 -7.34
CA LYS A 7 -38.33 -10.93 -7.69
C LYS A 7 -38.07 -9.48 -8.14
N ARG A 8 -36.90 -8.92 -7.82
CA ARG A 8 -36.50 -7.57 -8.26
C ARG A 8 -35.99 -7.61 -9.70
N LYS A 9 -36.68 -6.93 -10.62
CA LYS A 9 -36.20 -6.73 -12.00
C LYS A 9 -35.05 -5.73 -11.95
N VAL A 10 -33.91 -6.07 -12.53
CA VAL A 10 -32.75 -5.16 -12.61
C VAL A 10 -32.89 -4.30 -13.85
N ASP A 11 -32.32 -3.10 -13.84
CA ASP A 11 -32.23 -2.25 -15.03
C ASP A 11 -31.62 -3.02 -16.19
N GLU A 12 -32.05 -2.73 -17.43
CA GLU A 12 -31.63 -3.46 -18.63
C GLU A 12 -30.11 -3.45 -18.87
N ASN A 13 -29.41 -2.47 -18.28
CA ASN A 13 -27.96 -2.30 -18.40
C ASN A 13 -27.15 -3.11 -17.37
N VAL A 14 -27.79 -3.81 -16.43
CA VAL A 14 -27.07 -4.59 -15.40
C VAL A 14 -27.00 -6.05 -15.80
N GLN A 15 -25.78 -6.54 -16.04
CA GLN A 15 -25.53 -7.93 -16.40
C GLN A 15 -25.62 -8.84 -15.17
N ILE A 16 -26.48 -9.87 -15.25
CA ILE A 16 -26.60 -10.90 -14.21
C ILE A 16 -25.74 -12.12 -14.57
N VAL A 17 -24.83 -12.48 -13.66
CA VAL A 17 -23.87 -13.58 -13.84
C VAL A 17 -24.45 -14.96 -13.47
N PRO A 18 -23.86 -16.07 -14.00
CA PRO A 18 -24.33 -17.44 -13.75
C PRO A 18 -23.97 -18.01 -12.36
N TYR A 19 -23.38 -17.20 -11.50
CA TYR A 19 -23.05 -17.56 -10.13
C TYR A 19 -23.58 -16.51 -9.16
N LYS A 20 -23.53 -16.85 -7.87
CA LYS A 20 -23.77 -15.97 -6.75
C LYS A 20 -22.45 -15.69 -6.05
N VAL A 21 -22.32 -14.45 -5.62
CA VAL A 21 -21.28 -14.00 -4.70
C VAL A 21 -21.91 -14.01 -3.33
N CYS A 22 -21.49 -14.94 -2.49
CA CYS A 22 -21.88 -15.01 -1.09
C CYS A 22 -20.83 -14.26 -0.28
N ILE A 23 -21.23 -13.15 0.34
CA ILE A 23 -20.37 -12.35 1.20
C ILE A 23 -20.90 -12.44 2.63
N THR A 24 -20.03 -12.90 3.52
CA THR A 24 -20.28 -12.90 4.96
C THR A 24 -19.44 -11.79 5.58
N ALA A 25 -20.09 -10.83 6.22
CA ALA A 25 -19.47 -9.71 6.88
C ALA A 25 -19.56 -9.83 8.40
N PHE A 26 -18.45 -9.62 9.10
CA PHE A 26 -18.38 -9.49 10.54
C PHE A 26 -18.04 -8.05 10.89
N ILE A 27 -18.96 -7.37 11.57
CA ILE A 27 -18.86 -5.95 11.91
C ILE A 27 -18.63 -5.84 13.42
N TRP A 28 -17.62 -5.07 13.83
CA TRP A 28 -17.36 -4.82 15.25
C TRP A 28 -17.42 -3.33 15.55
N ASN A 29 -18.08 -2.98 16.66
CA ASN A 29 -18.27 -1.59 17.08
C ASN A 29 -17.23 -1.14 18.10
N LYS A 30 -16.49 -2.08 18.69
CA LYS A 30 -15.46 -1.79 19.70
C LYS A 30 -14.33 -0.98 19.07
N GLU A 31 -13.92 0.08 19.73
CA GLU A 31 -12.77 0.86 19.31
C GLU A 31 -11.47 0.07 19.55
N SER A 32 -10.95 -0.51 18.47
CA SER A 32 -9.72 -1.30 18.45
C SER A 32 -8.71 -0.77 17.43
N HIS A 33 -8.72 0.55 17.18
CA HIS A 33 -7.91 1.19 16.13
C HIS A 33 -8.13 0.58 14.73
N ASN A 34 -9.37 0.17 14.42
CA ASN A 34 -9.73 -0.53 13.19
C ASN A 34 -8.89 -1.81 12.96
N LEU A 35 -8.63 -2.57 14.03
CA LEU A 35 -8.02 -3.90 13.99
C LEU A 35 -9.03 -4.93 14.47
N PHE A 36 -9.30 -5.97 13.68
CA PHE A 36 -10.22 -7.03 14.08
C PHE A 36 -9.60 -7.88 15.19
N ASP A 37 -10.26 -7.96 16.35
CA ASP A 37 -9.81 -8.76 17.49
C ASP A 37 -10.34 -10.19 17.34
N PHE A 38 -9.50 -11.12 16.86
CA PHE A 38 -9.86 -12.53 16.66
C PHE A 38 -10.09 -13.31 17.98
N GLU A 39 -9.87 -12.68 19.14
CA GLU A 39 -10.15 -13.24 20.45
C GLU A 39 -11.47 -12.71 21.04
N SER A 40 -12.15 -11.79 20.34
CA SER A 40 -13.39 -11.19 20.79
C SER A 40 -14.63 -11.83 20.17
N ASN A 41 -15.63 -12.08 21.01
CA ASN A 41 -16.95 -12.57 20.57
C ASN A 41 -17.94 -11.44 20.23
N GLN A 42 -17.52 -10.16 20.29
CA GLN A 42 -18.41 -9.01 20.11
C GLN A 42 -18.51 -8.56 18.66
N VAL A 43 -19.05 -9.44 17.80
CA VAL A 43 -19.19 -9.19 16.36
C VAL A 43 -20.62 -9.39 15.89
N THR A 44 -21.08 -8.53 14.99
CA THR A 44 -22.35 -8.70 14.28
C THR A 44 -22.10 -9.35 12.94
N LYS A 45 -22.65 -10.55 12.72
CA LYS A 45 -22.57 -11.26 11.44
C LYS A 45 -23.71 -10.82 10.51
N LYS A 46 -23.39 -10.52 9.26
CA LYS A 46 -24.33 -10.17 8.19
C LYS A 46 -23.97 -10.97 6.94
N GLU A 47 -24.96 -11.42 6.20
CA GLU A 47 -24.77 -12.19 4.97
C GLU A 47 -25.52 -11.51 3.83
N ILE A 48 -24.88 -11.45 2.67
CA ILE A 48 -25.44 -10.88 1.45
C ILE A 48 -25.07 -11.78 0.27
N GLU A 49 -26.05 -12.03 -0.60
CA GLU A 49 -25.84 -12.72 -1.87
C GLU A 49 -26.17 -11.75 -3.01
N LEU A 50 -25.23 -11.57 -3.93
CA LEU A 50 -25.42 -10.78 -5.14
C LEU A 50 -24.92 -11.53 -6.37
N ASP A 51 -25.31 -11.06 -7.53
CA ASP A 51 -25.08 -11.73 -8.81
C ASP A 51 -24.95 -10.75 -9.99
N PHE A 52 -24.42 -9.57 -9.70
CA PHE A 52 -24.18 -8.48 -10.62
C PHE A 52 -22.99 -7.64 -10.14
N SER A 53 -22.38 -6.88 -11.03
CA SER A 53 -21.30 -5.95 -10.66
C SER A 53 -21.83 -4.74 -9.89
N GLY A 54 -21.20 -4.40 -8.77
CA GLY A 54 -21.68 -3.31 -7.93
C GLY A 54 -20.74 -2.93 -6.79
N THR A 55 -21.12 -1.88 -6.07
CA THR A 55 -20.39 -1.40 -4.89
C THR A 55 -20.98 -2.00 -3.63
N LEU A 56 -20.16 -2.70 -2.86
CA LEU A 56 -20.50 -3.14 -1.51
C LEU A 56 -20.33 -1.96 -0.55
N SER A 57 -21.40 -1.62 0.16
CA SER A 57 -21.43 -0.48 1.09
C SER A 57 -21.99 -0.88 2.45
N MET A 58 -21.60 -0.13 3.47
CA MET A 58 -22.14 -0.22 4.81
C MET A 58 -23.00 1.01 5.12
N VAL A 59 -24.21 0.78 5.65
CA VAL A 59 -25.15 1.81 6.12
C VAL A 59 -25.82 1.29 7.37
N ASP A 60 -25.79 2.05 8.47
CA ASP A 60 -26.47 1.70 9.74
C ASP A 60 -26.19 0.25 10.21
N ASN A 61 -24.92 -0.18 10.18
CA ASN A 61 -24.48 -1.55 10.51
C ASN A 61 -25.12 -2.67 9.66
N GLN A 62 -25.65 -2.33 8.49
CA GLN A 62 -26.07 -3.26 7.46
C GLN A 62 -25.08 -3.22 6.30
N ILE A 63 -24.95 -4.35 5.61
CA ILE A 63 -24.20 -4.46 4.36
C ILE A 63 -25.19 -4.49 3.21
N ILE A 64 -24.93 -3.66 2.20
CA ILE A 64 -25.74 -3.55 0.99
C ILE A 64 -24.87 -3.59 -0.26
N ALA A 65 -25.45 -4.04 -1.38
CA ALA A 65 -24.83 -4.01 -2.69
C ALA A 65 -25.59 -3.04 -3.58
N LEU A 66 -24.89 -2.08 -4.17
CA LEU A 66 -25.48 -1.03 -4.99
C LEU A 66 -24.98 -1.15 -6.42
N THR A 67 -25.87 -1.03 -7.40
CA THR A 67 -25.45 -0.89 -8.80
C THR A 67 -24.74 0.45 -9.02
N ASP A 68 -24.12 0.63 -10.18
CA ASP A 68 -23.43 1.88 -10.51
C ASP A 68 -24.35 3.10 -10.52
N ASN A 69 -25.66 2.90 -10.75
CA ASN A 69 -26.68 3.95 -10.77
C ASN A 69 -27.38 4.15 -9.43
N GLU A 70 -26.98 3.47 -8.37
CA GLU A 70 -27.61 3.56 -7.05
C GLU A 70 -26.70 4.25 -6.03
N TYR A 71 -27.33 4.96 -5.10
CA TYR A 71 -26.64 5.45 -3.90
C TYR A 71 -27.56 5.47 -2.69
N VAL A 72 -26.95 5.41 -1.51
CA VAL A 72 -27.62 5.59 -0.22
C VAL A 72 -26.92 6.71 0.55
N ASN A 73 -27.71 7.55 1.22
CA ASN A 73 -27.16 8.63 2.03
C ASN A 73 -26.30 8.06 3.18
N LYS A 74 -25.17 8.70 3.45
CA LYS A 74 -24.21 8.31 4.51
C LYS A 74 -23.61 6.91 4.35
N GLN A 75 -23.66 6.34 3.14
CA GLN A 75 -22.99 5.07 2.86
C GLN A 75 -21.48 5.18 3.02
N ILE A 76 -20.89 4.14 3.61
CA ILE A 76 -19.45 3.90 3.60
C ILE A 76 -19.20 2.84 2.55
N GLN A 77 -18.59 3.23 1.43
CA GLN A 77 -18.20 2.28 0.39
C GLN A 77 -17.03 1.43 0.90
N LEU A 78 -17.18 0.11 0.82
CA LEU A 78 -16.17 -0.83 1.30
C LEU A 78 -15.27 -1.29 0.15
N LEU A 79 -15.87 -1.94 -0.85
CA LEU A 79 -15.18 -2.45 -2.03
C LEU A 79 -16.16 -2.48 -3.21
N ARG A 80 -15.62 -2.61 -4.41
CA ARG A 80 -16.38 -2.92 -5.61
C ARG A 80 -16.18 -4.39 -5.96
N VAL A 81 -17.27 -4.98 -6.42
CA VAL A 81 -17.36 -6.36 -6.89
C VAL A 81 -17.64 -6.28 -8.39
N ASP A 82 -16.66 -6.69 -9.19
CA ASP A 82 -16.78 -6.75 -10.64
C ASP A 82 -16.99 -8.21 -11.04
N CYS A 83 -18.20 -8.53 -11.50
CA CYS A 83 -18.60 -9.87 -11.89
C CYS A 83 -18.48 -10.05 -13.41
N GLU A 84 -17.61 -10.98 -13.83
CA GLU A 84 -17.47 -11.42 -15.21
C GLU A 84 -18.14 -12.80 -15.41
N GLN A 85 -18.16 -13.34 -16.63
CA GLN A 85 -18.87 -14.61 -16.90
C GLN A 85 -18.33 -15.81 -16.10
N GLU A 86 -17.02 -15.90 -15.91
CA GLU A 86 -16.35 -17.07 -15.32
C GLU A 86 -15.57 -16.74 -14.03
N TYR A 87 -15.38 -15.46 -13.73
CA TYR A 87 -14.62 -15.01 -12.58
C TYR A 87 -15.18 -13.71 -12.02
N MET A 88 -14.71 -13.38 -10.83
CA MET A 88 -14.97 -12.13 -10.13
C MET A 88 -13.65 -11.42 -9.83
N MET A 89 -13.70 -10.09 -9.81
CA MET A 89 -12.65 -9.25 -9.24
C MET A 89 -13.19 -8.40 -8.09
N LEU A 90 -12.41 -8.30 -7.04
CA LEU A 90 -12.62 -7.32 -5.97
C LEU A 90 -11.71 -6.11 -6.21
N SER A 91 -12.22 -4.91 -6.00
CA SER A 91 -11.45 -3.67 -6.13
C SER A 91 -11.69 -2.73 -4.96
N GLY A 92 -10.62 -2.15 -4.41
CA GLY A 92 -10.71 -1.17 -3.33
C GLY A 92 -11.30 0.15 -3.83
N MET A 93 -12.08 0.82 -2.99
CA MET A 93 -12.74 2.09 -3.36
C MET A 93 -11.84 3.32 -3.15
N SER A 94 -10.83 3.20 -2.30
CA SER A 94 -9.95 4.30 -1.91
C SER A 94 -8.58 3.77 -1.54
N GLN A 95 -7.53 4.53 -1.89
CA GLN A 95 -6.17 4.25 -1.44
C GLN A 95 -5.87 4.86 -0.05
N LYS A 96 -6.80 5.66 0.51
CA LYS A 96 -6.68 6.23 1.87
C LYS A 96 -6.57 5.11 2.89
N SER A 97 -5.81 5.35 3.95
CA SER A 97 -5.35 4.32 4.88
C SER A 97 -6.46 3.56 5.62
N ASP A 98 -7.62 4.19 5.83
CA ASP A 98 -8.75 3.69 6.61
C ASP A 98 -9.74 2.83 5.81
N GLN A 99 -9.74 2.94 4.48
CA GLN A 99 -10.62 2.21 3.56
C GLN A 99 -9.87 1.27 2.61
N ARG A 100 -8.57 1.09 2.85
CA ARG A 100 -7.74 0.14 2.12
C ARG A 100 -8.19 -1.29 2.39
N VAL A 101 -8.13 -2.13 1.36
CA VAL A 101 -8.46 -3.56 1.44
C VAL A 101 -7.23 -4.32 1.92
N TRP A 102 -7.37 -5.01 3.06
CA TRP A 102 -6.31 -5.83 3.64
C TRP A 102 -6.73 -7.29 3.61
N ALA A 103 -6.05 -8.13 2.82
CA ALA A 103 -6.13 -9.58 2.98
C ALA A 103 -5.51 -9.97 4.32
N ILE A 104 -6.03 -10.98 4.99
CA ILE A 104 -5.52 -11.41 6.30
C ILE A 104 -4.87 -12.77 6.18
N LEU A 105 -3.63 -12.88 6.65
CA LEU A 105 -3.03 -14.16 6.97
C LEU A 105 -3.44 -14.54 8.39
N CYS A 106 -4.15 -15.66 8.52
CA CYS A 106 -4.50 -16.24 9.80
C CYS A 106 -4.87 -17.71 9.62
N ASN A 107 -4.50 -18.53 10.60
CA ASN A 107 -4.88 -19.94 10.64
C ASN A 107 -5.70 -20.19 11.91
N ARG A 108 -6.99 -19.82 11.87
CA ARG A 108 -7.94 -20.01 12.98
C ARG A 108 -9.15 -20.82 12.51
N PRO A 109 -9.68 -21.77 13.31
CA PRO A 109 -10.79 -22.62 12.89
C PRO A 109 -12.05 -21.85 12.47
N ASP A 110 -12.39 -20.78 13.20
CA ASP A 110 -13.59 -19.97 12.93
C ASP A 110 -13.39 -18.96 11.78
N PHE A 111 -12.15 -18.74 11.36
CA PHE A 111 -11.73 -17.71 10.41
C PHE A 111 -10.60 -18.26 9.53
N GLU A 112 -10.95 -19.18 8.64
CA GLU A 112 -10.04 -19.71 7.64
C GLU A 112 -9.69 -18.63 6.60
N SER A 113 -8.41 -18.46 6.34
CA SER A 113 -7.88 -17.54 5.33
C SER A 113 -6.59 -18.10 4.72
N LEU A 114 -5.78 -17.23 4.12
CA LEU A 114 -4.43 -17.53 3.66
C LEU A 114 -3.55 -17.93 4.84
N ASN A 115 -2.88 -19.07 4.71
CA ASN A 115 -1.89 -19.54 5.69
C ASN A 115 -0.54 -18.85 5.50
N GLU A 116 -0.16 -18.61 4.25
CA GLU A 116 1.12 -18.06 3.89
C GLU A 116 1.03 -17.16 2.65
N TRP A 117 2.00 -16.27 2.52
CA TRP A 117 2.15 -15.40 1.36
C TRP A 117 3.62 -15.32 0.95
N GLU A 118 3.87 -15.52 -0.34
CA GLU A 118 5.20 -15.32 -0.91
C GLU A 118 5.43 -13.83 -1.15
N LEU A 119 6.26 -13.23 -0.28
CA LEU A 119 6.56 -11.80 -0.33
C LEU A 119 7.25 -11.42 -1.64
N GLN A 120 6.73 -10.37 -2.25
CA GLN A 120 7.28 -9.73 -3.43
C GLN A 120 7.69 -8.30 -3.11
N LYS A 121 8.58 -7.74 -3.92
CA LYS A 121 8.93 -6.33 -3.86
C LYS A 121 7.68 -5.46 -3.99
N GLY A 122 7.58 -4.44 -3.14
CA GLY A 122 6.43 -3.53 -3.08
C GLY A 122 5.31 -4.01 -2.16
N ASP A 123 5.32 -5.28 -1.71
CA ASP A 123 4.32 -5.77 -0.78
C ASP A 123 4.29 -4.95 0.51
N MET A 124 3.09 -4.68 0.99
CA MET A 124 2.86 -3.93 2.22
C MET A 124 2.08 -4.79 3.19
N ILE A 125 2.65 -4.97 4.38
CA ILE A 125 2.03 -5.70 5.47
C ILE A 125 1.76 -4.78 6.65
N LYS A 126 0.77 -5.14 7.46
CA LYS A 126 0.36 -4.41 8.64
C LYS A 126 0.22 -5.39 9.81
N LEU A 127 0.97 -5.12 10.88
CA LEU A 127 0.95 -5.88 12.13
C LEU A 127 0.52 -4.88 13.21
N GLY A 128 -0.71 -5.03 13.70
CA GLY A 128 -1.31 -4.00 14.57
C GLY A 128 -1.29 -2.62 13.89
N ARG A 129 -0.82 -1.60 14.60
CA ARG A 129 -0.71 -0.20 14.09
C ARG A 129 0.56 0.08 13.29
N MET A 130 1.39 -0.93 13.06
CA MET A 130 2.67 -0.79 12.33
C MET A 130 2.51 -1.30 10.90
N LYS A 131 2.95 -0.51 9.92
CA LYS A 131 3.02 -0.88 8.51
C LYS A 131 4.46 -1.10 8.09
N LEU A 132 4.70 -2.21 7.40
CA LEU A 132 6.00 -2.54 6.82
C LEU A 132 5.80 -2.67 5.32
N GLN A 133 6.55 -1.91 4.54
CA GLN A 133 6.59 -2.01 3.08
C GLN A 133 7.93 -2.59 2.67
N LEU A 134 7.90 -3.66 1.90
CA LEU A 134 9.08 -4.33 1.38
C LEU A 134 9.61 -3.52 0.20
N LEU A 135 10.70 -2.79 0.41
CA LEU A 135 11.26 -1.91 -0.61
C LEU A 135 12.15 -2.69 -1.58
N GLU A 136 12.90 -3.66 -1.08
CA GLU A 136 13.88 -4.40 -1.86
C GLU A 136 14.18 -5.76 -1.25
N ILE A 137 14.40 -6.75 -2.12
CA ILE A 137 15.07 -8.00 -1.82
C ILE A 137 16.16 -8.13 -2.88
N ASN A 138 17.40 -8.34 -2.47
CA ASN A 138 18.51 -8.53 -3.38
C ASN A 138 19.29 -9.78 -2.99
N HIS A 139 19.51 -10.67 -3.95
CA HIS A 139 20.13 -11.98 -3.75
C HIS A 139 21.21 -12.31 -4.78
N ASP A 140 21.36 -11.48 -5.82
CA ASP A 140 22.26 -11.73 -6.94
C ASP A 140 23.50 -10.86 -6.85
N ILE A 141 24.67 -11.50 -6.93
CA ILE A 141 25.97 -10.79 -6.95
C ILE A 141 26.12 -10.03 -8.28
N ASP A 142 25.59 -10.58 -9.38
CA ASP A 142 25.75 -10.04 -10.74
C ASP A 142 25.04 -8.69 -10.94
N THR A 143 23.92 -8.46 -10.26
CA THR A 143 23.17 -7.18 -10.33
C THR A 143 23.97 -6.02 -9.75
N LEU A 144 24.89 -6.26 -8.79
CA LEU A 144 25.78 -5.24 -8.25
C LEU A 144 26.90 -4.85 -9.23
N GLN A 145 27.33 -5.77 -10.10
CA GLN A 145 28.34 -5.50 -11.12
C GLN A 145 27.75 -4.69 -12.28
N GLN A 146 26.55 -5.06 -12.75
CA GLN A 146 25.85 -4.31 -13.80
C GLN A 146 25.46 -2.88 -13.36
N GLN A 147 25.12 -2.69 -12.07
CA GLN A 147 24.85 -1.35 -11.51
C GLN A 147 26.11 -0.48 -11.38
N LYS A 148 27.28 -1.08 -11.12
CA LYS A 148 28.56 -0.34 -11.14
C LYS A 148 28.93 0.11 -12.56
N GLU A 149 28.76 -0.76 -13.55
CA GLU A 149 29.09 -0.47 -14.95
C GLU A 149 28.17 0.58 -15.58
N GLN A 150 26.90 0.68 -15.16
CA GLN A 150 25.99 1.75 -15.64
C GLN A 150 26.32 3.14 -15.07
N ILE A 151 26.77 3.22 -13.81
CA ILE A 151 27.12 4.51 -13.17
C ILE A 151 28.41 5.09 -13.77
N GLU A 152 29.38 4.25 -14.13
CA GLU A 152 30.65 4.70 -14.72
C GLU A 152 30.53 5.09 -16.21
N ASN A 153 29.55 4.57 -16.95
CA ASN A 153 29.34 4.92 -18.36
C ASN A 153 28.47 6.17 -18.59
N ASP A 154 27.61 6.54 -17.63
CA ASP A 154 26.74 7.73 -17.73
C ASP A 154 27.49 9.06 -17.51
N ASP A 155 28.70 9.03 -16.92
CA ASP A 155 29.51 10.23 -16.66
C ASP A 155 30.32 10.71 -17.90
N GLU A 156 30.35 9.96 -19.00
CA GLU A 156 31.12 10.31 -20.21
C GLU A 156 30.33 11.00 -21.35
N LEU A 157 29.02 11.25 -21.21
CA LEU A 157 28.27 11.98 -22.25
C LEU A 157 27.37 13.12 -21.73
N GLN A 158 27.75 14.32 -22.20
CA GLN A 158 26.97 15.56 -22.31
C GLN A 158 26.99 16.52 -21.11
N SER A 159 28.14 17.20 -20.94
CA SER A 159 28.15 18.57 -20.41
C SER A 159 27.60 19.54 -21.45
N LYS A 160 26.33 19.93 -21.31
CA LYS A 160 25.87 21.24 -21.78
C LYS A 160 25.70 22.14 -20.56
N ASP A 161 26.66 23.03 -20.39
CA ASP A 161 26.60 24.11 -19.41
C ASP A 161 25.36 24.96 -19.69
N LEU A 162 24.31 24.74 -18.90
CA LEU A 162 23.22 25.68 -18.76
C LEU A 162 23.68 26.71 -17.73
N GLU A 163 24.10 27.88 -18.20
CA GLU A 163 24.38 29.05 -17.37
C GLU A 163 23.11 29.42 -16.58
N LEU A 164 22.97 28.86 -15.37
CA LEU A 164 22.03 29.30 -14.34
C LEU A 164 22.57 30.58 -13.72
N GLU A 165 22.61 31.64 -14.52
CA GLU A 165 22.89 33.01 -14.08
C GLU A 165 22.00 33.33 -12.86
N ALA A 166 22.64 33.47 -11.70
CA ALA A 166 22.10 33.91 -10.39
C ALA A 166 21.58 32.88 -9.36
N SER A 167 21.68 31.56 -9.57
CA SER A 167 21.29 30.59 -8.51
C SER A 167 22.50 30.00 -7.78
N GLN A 168 22.55 30.09 -6.45
CA GLN A 168 23.63 29.58 -5.60
C GLN A 168 23.05 28.63 -4.54
N CYS A 169 23.76 27.54 -4.23
CA CYS A 169 23.37 26.63 -3.16
C CYS A 169 23.36 27.34 -1.80
N ARG A 170 22.24 27.28 -1.09
CA ARG A 170 22.08 27.91 0.24
C ARG A 170 22.98 27.35 1.34
N ILE A 171 23.54 26.15 1.14
CA ILE A 171 24.36 25.44 2.13
C ILE A 171 25.85 25.72 1.91
N CYS A 172 26.35 25.47 0.69
CA CYS A 172 27.79 25.58 0.41
C CYS A 172 28.17 26.87 -0.32
N PHE A 173 27.21 27.72 -0.68
CA PHE A 173 27.47 28.97 -1.39
C PHE A 173 28.22 28.78 -2.72
N SER A 174 28.06 27.63 -3.39
CA SER A 174 28.58 27.42 -4.74
C SER A 174 27.44 27.44 -5.76
N LYS A 175 27.73 27.90 -6.98
CA LYS A 175 26.81 27.89 -8.13
C LYS A 175 26.94 26.63 -8.99
N ASN A 176 27.96 25.82 -8.74
CA ASN A 176 28.32 24.69 -9.61
C ASN A 176 27.38 23.50 -9.39
N GLY A 177 26.45 23.27 -10.30
CA GLY A 177 25.67 22.02 -10.37
C GLY A 177 26.23 21.10 -11.47
N SER A 178 26.17 19.78 -11.25
CA SER A 178 26.49 18.76 -12.26
C SER A 178 25.30 17.80 -12.45
N LEU A 179 25.38 16.89 -13.41
CA LEU A 179 24.43 15.78 -13.56
C LEU A 179 24.33 14.94 -12.29
N SER A 180 25.48 14.55 -11.72
CA SER A 180 25.59 13.74 -10.50
C SER A 180 25.35 14.51 -9.20
N ASN A 181 25.41 15.84 -9.21
CA ASN A 181 25.16 16.70 -8.05
C ASN A 181 24.41 17.97 -8.47
N PRO A 182 23.13 17.85 -8.86
CA PRO A 182 22.38 18.95 -9.42
C PRO A 182 22.06 20.02 -8.37
N LEU A 183 21.99 21.27 -8.83
CA LEU A 183 21.48 22.41 -8.06
C LEU A 183 19.98 22.55 -8.33
N PHE A 184 19.13 22.32 -7.32
CA PHE A 184 17.68 22.26 -7.50
C PHE A 184 16.91 22.84 -6.32
N SER A 185 15.59 22.97 -6.48
CA SER A 185 14.69 23.47 -5.43
C SER A 185 13.86 22.33 -4.83
N PRO A 186 14.19 21.83 -3.63
CA PRO A 186 13.52 20.66 -3.03
C PRO A 186 12.21 21.02 -2.32
N CYS A 187 11.90 22.31 -2.21
CA CYS A 187 10.78 22.81 -1.41
C CYS A 187 10.34 24.19 -1.91
N LYS A 188 9.24 24.73 -1.38
CA LYS A 188 8.68 26.04 -1.76
C LYS A 188 9.44 27.27 -1.21
N CYS A 189 10.71 27.14 -0.84
CA CYS A 189 11.49 28.31 -0.40
C CYS A 189 11.78 29.27 -1.57
N ILE A 190 11.84 30.57 -1.28
CA ILE A 190 12.03 31.64 -2.27
C ILE A 190 13.38 32.34 -2.02
N GLY A 191 13.89 33.05 -3.02
CA GLY A 191 15.13 33.83 -2.92
C GLY A 191 16.37 32.96 -2.71
N SER A 192 17.31 33.43 -1.88
CA SER A 192 18.56 32.72 -1.61
C SER A 192 18.39 31.35 -0.94
N MET A 193 17.22 31.07 -0.34
CA MET A 193 16.91 29.78 0.30
C MET A 193 16.32 28.74 -0.67
N LYS A 194 16.05 29.13 -1.92
CA LYS A 194 15.36 28.29 -2.91
C LYS A 194 16.18 27.09 -3.36
N TYR A 195 17.48 27.26 -3.59
CA TYR A 195 18.33 26.26 -4.26
C TYR A 195 19.30 25.56 -3.31
N VAL A 196 19.50 24.26 -3.52
CA VAL A 196 20.47 23.43 -2.79
C VAL A 196 21.04 22.36 -3.72
N HIS A 197 22.31 22.02 -3.55
CA HIS A 197 22.87 20.85 -4.21
C HIS A 197 22.33 19.56 -3.60
N LEU A 198 22.18 18.51 -4.41
CA LEU A 198 21.80 17.18 -3.95
C LEU A 198 22.69 16.69 -2.80
N ASN A 199 24.01 16.72 -2.96
CA ASN A 199 24.94 16.23 -1.93
C ASN A 199 24.84 17.08 -0.65
N CYS A 200 24.67 18.39 -0.78
CA CYS A 200 24.48 19.27 0.38
C CYS A 200 23.19 18.91 1.13
N LEU A 201 22.09 18.64 0.41
CA LEU A 201 20.84 18.20 1.01
C LEU A 201 20.97 16.81 1.66
N GLN A 202 21.63 15.85 1.00
CA GLN A 202 21.87 14.51 1.54
C GLN A 202 22.66 14.57 2.86
N ILE A 203 23.76 15.32 2.91
CA ILE A 203 24.57 15.50 4.13
C ILE A 203 23.72 16.12 5.25
N TRP A 204 22.96 17.16 4.92
CA TRP A 204 22.07 17.83 5.87
C TRP A 204 21.02 16.87 6.46
N ILE A 205 20.37 16.09 5.60
CA ILE A 205 19.39 15.09 6.00
C ILE A 205 20.03 13.99 6.84
N GLN A 206 21.21 13.51 6.48
CA GLN A 206 21.89 12.43 7.19
C GLN A 206 22.14 12.79 8.67
N GLN A 207 22.39 14.06 9.00
CA GLN A 207 22.55 14.53 10.38
C GLN A 207 21.26 14.40 11.20
N SER A 208 20.09 14.41 10.55
CA SER A 208 18.79 14.24 11.21
C SER A 208 18.36 12.77 11.35
N ILE A 209 19.11 11.84 10.74
CA ILE A 209 18.84 10.40 10.76
C ILE A 209 19.62 9.75 11.90
N LYS A 210 18.89 9.07 12.79
CA LYS A 210 19.48 8.23 13.83
C LYS A 210 19.74 6.83 13.29
N ILE A 211 21.01 6.42 13.24
CA ILE A 211 21.41 5.07 12.85
C ILE A 211 21.53 4.19 14.09
N LYS A 212 21.01 2.96 14.02
CA LYS A 212 21.21 1.92 15.05
C LYS A 212 21.67 0.63 14.38
N ASN A 213 22.83 0.15 14.81
CA ASN A 213 23.34 -1.15 14.39
C ASN A 213 22.83 -2.23 15.33
N GLN A 214 22.32 -3.31 14.76
CA GLN A 214 22.01 -4.57 15.41
C GLN A 214 22.87 -5.67 14.79
N GLN A 215 22.84 -6.88 15.36
CA GLN A 215 23.76 -7.95 15.00
C GLN A 215 23.72 -8.36 13.51
N SER A 216 22.56 -8.28 12.86
CA SER A 216 22.36 -8.60 11.42
C SER A 216 21.45 -7.60 10.70
N SER A 217 21.25 -6.41 11.28
CA SER A 217 20.46 -5.36 10.65
C SER A 217 20.87 -3.95 11.07
N ILE A 218 20.63 -2.98 10.19
CA ILE A 218 20.87 -1.57 10.43
C ILE A 218 19.53 -0.84 10.31
N GLN A 219 19.20 -0.02 11.31
CA GLN A 219 18.00 0.82 11.29
C GLN A 219 18.37 2.31 11.11
N TYR A 220 17.77 2.94 10.12
CA TYR A 220 17.80 4.39 9.89
C TYR A 220 16.47 4.97 10.35
N ILE A 221 16.48 5.84 11.35
CA ILE A 221 15.27 6.35 12.01
C ILE A 221 15.22 7.87 11.86
N TRP A 222 14.11 8.41 11.37
CA TRP A 222 13.87 9.85 11.28
C TRP A 222 12.46 10.20 11.76
N LYS A 223 12.25 11.44 12.21
CA LYS A 223 10.94 11.90 12.70
C LYS A 223 10.09 12.55 11.63
N LYS A 224 10.64 13.54 10.93
CA LYS A 224 9.99 14.21 9.80
C LYS A 224 11.07 14.70 8.85
N MET A 225 10.86 14.44 7.57
CA MET A 225 11.69 14.97 6.49
C MET A 225 10.99 16.22 5.99
N GLU A 226 11.29 17.38 6.58
CA GLU A 226 10.69 18.66 6.19
C GLU A 226 11.76 19.75 6.08
N CYS A 227 11.51 20.72 5.20
CA CYS A 227 12.37 21.89 5.09
C CYS A 227 12.39 22.66 6.41
N GLU A 228 13.58 23.02 6.90
CA GLU A 228 13.71 23.77 8.15
C GLU A 228 13.11 25.17 8.09
N VAL A 229 13.07 25.78 6.90
CA VAL A 229 12.58 27.14 6.67
C VAL A 229 11.07 27.13 6.43
N CYS A 230 10.60 26.51 5.35
CA CYS A 230 9.19 26.56 4.95
C CYS A 230 8.33 25.42 5.53
N LYS A 231 8.92 24.48 6.28
CA LYS A 231 8.25 23.32 6.89
C LYS A 231 7.53 22.38 5.92
N MET A 232 7.73 22.56 4.61
CA MET A 232 7.18 21.66 3.60
C MET A 232 7.86 20.29 3.70
N PRO A 233 7.11 19.17 3.64
CA PRO A 233 7.69 17.84 3.56
C PRO A 233 8.61 17.74 2.34
N LEU A 234 9.82 17.23 2.57
CA LEU A 234 10.78 16.93 1.51
C LEU A 234 10.42 15.57 0.92
N GLN A 235 10.48 15.48 -0.41
CA GLN A 235 10.38 14.19 -1.08
C GLN A 235 11.62 13.36 -0.79
N SER A 236 11.45 12.04 -0.71
CA SER A 236 12.60 11.14 -0.56
C SER A 236 13.44 11.06 -1.84
N THR A 237 12.86 11.46 -2.98
CA THR A 237 13.55 11.53 -4.26
C THR A 237 13.19 12.70 -5.12
N TYR A 238 14.13 12.96 -6.02
CA TYR A 238 14.04 13.98 -7.04
C TYR A 238 14.58 13.40 -8.34
N THR A 239 13.86 13.60 -9.44
CA THR A 239 14.34 13.27 -10.78
C THR A 239 15.01 14.48 -11.37
N TYR A 240 16.23 14.36 -11.89
CA TYR A 240 16.93 15.42 -12.63
C TYR A 240 17.46 14.84 -13.93
N GLN A 241 17.04 15.42 -15.07
CA GLN A 241 17.41 14.97 -16.42
C GLN A 241 17.22 13.46 -16.66
N GLY A 242 16.15 12.88 -16.10
CA GLY A 242 15.83 11.45 -16.24
C GLY A 242 16.50 10.54 -15.21
N GLN A 243 17.53 11.01 -14.50
CA GLN A 243 18.14 10.29 -13.37
C GLN A 243 17.37 10.57 -12.08
N ILE A 244 17.13 9.54 -11.27
CA ILE A 244 16.47 9.68 -9.97
C ILE A 244 17.53 9.76 -8.88
N PHE A 245 17.32 10.58 -7.86
CA PHE A 245 18.27 10.80 -6.78
C PHE A 245 17.58 10.70 -5.42
N CYS A 246 18.06 9.79 -4.57
CA CYS A 246 17.60 9.63 -3.18
C CYS A 246 18.30 10.61 -2.24
N ILE A 247 17.53 11.29 -1.39
CA ILE A 247 18.12 12.19 -0.38
C ILE A 247 18.62 11.45 0.87
N MET A 248 18.31 10.16 1.02
CA MET A 248 18.79 9.32 2.11
C MET A 248 19.93 8.41 1.64
N GLN A 249 21.06 8.43 2.33
CA GLN A 249 22.17 7.54 2.05
C GLN A 249 22.08 6.29 2.93
N ILE A 250 21.61 5.19 2.32
CA ILE A 250 21.43 3.89 2.98
C ILE A 250 22.58 2.98 2.59
N GLN A 251 23.29 2.42 3.57
CA GLN A 251 24.34 1.44 3.34
C GLN A 251 23.68 0.06 3.15
N LYS A 252 23.90 -0.54 1.97
CA LYS A 252 23.42 -1.88 1.66
C LYS A 252 24.58 -2.87 1.86
N PRO A 253 24.36 -3.99 2.57
CA PRO A 253 25.38 -5.03 2.73
C PRO A 253 25.58 -5.81 1.43
N ILE A 254 26.55 -6.72 1.43
CA ILE A 254 26.70 -7.70 0.35
C ILE A 254 25.47 -8.62 0.37
N VAL A 255 24.98 -9.00 -0.81
CA VAL A 255 23.85 -9.92 -0.95
C VAL A 255 24.07 -11.23 -0.15
N PRO A 256 23.02 -11.87 0.34
CA PRO A 256 21.61 -11.50 0.22
C PRO A 256 21.13 -10.53 1.32
N TYR A 257 20.26 -9.58 0.97
CA TYR A 257 19.64 -8.67 1.93
C TYR A 257 18.20 -8.30 1.56
N MET A 258 17.49 -7.75 2.55
CA MET A 258 16.19 -7.11 2.33
C MET A 258 16.09 -5.76 3.03
N ILE A 259 15.23 -4.90 2.50
CA ILE A 259 15.00 -3.55 3.02
C ILE A 259 13.51 -3.35 3.30
N TRP A 260 13.19 -3.02 4.55
CA TRP A 260 11.85 -2.67 4.99
C TRP A 260 11.74 -1.18 5.29
N LYS A 261 10.66 -0.56 4.82
CA LYS A 261 10.19 0.72 5.36
C LYS A 261 9.11 0.46 6.40
N ILE A 262 9.36 0.89 7.63
CA ILE A 262 8.45 0.71 8.76
C ILE A 262 7.89 2.08 9.16
N THR A 263 6.57 2.16 9.29
CA THR A 263 5.84 3.36 9.70
C THR A 263 4.74 2.99 10.69
N SER A 264 4.33 3.95 11.53
CA SER A 264 3.19 3.80 12.43
C SER A 264 1.98 4.56 11.90
N ASP A 265 0.78 4.05 12.18
CA ASP A 265 -0.47 4.78 11.98
C ASP A 265 -0.62 6.00 12.93
N ASP A 266 0.18 6.06 14.00
CA ASP A 266 0.14 7.15 14.97
C ASP A 266 0.77 8.45 14.42
N LYS A 267 0.43 9.59 15.04
CA LYS A 267 0.91 10.93 14.67
C LYS A 267 2.43 11.15 14.85
N SER A 268 3.17 10.16 15.34
CA SER A 268 4.61 10.29 15.61
C SER A 268 5.40 10.65 14.34
N LYS A 269 4.85 10.38 13.15
CA LYS A 269 5.45 10.56 11.81
C LYS A 269 6.83 9.90 11.66
N GLU A 270 7.29 9.15 12.65
CA GLU A 270 8.60 8.50 12.61
C GLU A 270 8.60 7.42 11.53
N GLY A 271 9.56 7.53 10.61
CA GLY A 271 9.86 6.52 9.61
C GLY A 271 11.12 5.77 9.99
N ILE A 272 11.15 4.48 9.69
CA ILE A 272 12.32 3.62 9.89
C ILE A 272 12.60 2.91 8.57
N ILE A 273 13.84 2.96 8.08
CA ILE A 273 14.34 2.00 7.10
C ILE A 273 15.14 0.96 7.88
N GLN A 274 14.80 -0.31 7.72
CA GLN A 274 15.57 -1.43 8.27
C GLN A 274 16.19 -2.23 7.12
N VAL A 275 17.51 -2.26 7.08
CA VAL A 275 18.31 -3.08 6.16
C VAL A 275 18.75 -4.32 6.91
N MET A 276 18.47 -5.50 6.39
CA MET A 276 18.74 -6.78 7.05
C MET A 276 19.49 -7.72 6.12
N GLU A 277 20.58 -8.31 6.63
CA GLU A 277 21.29 -9.39 5.97
C GLU A 277 20.52 -10.70 6.12
N LEU A 278 20.43 -11.44 5.02
CA LEU A 278 19.72 -12.71 4.95
C LEU A 278 20.65 -13.93 5.00
N ILE A 279 21.96 -13.71 5.12
CA ILE A 279 22.94 -14.79 5.18
C ILE A 279 22.67 -15.67 6.41
N ASP A 280 22.63 -16.98 6.20
CA ASP A 280 22.36 -18.01 7.21
C ASP A 280 21.04 -17.86 8.00
N LYS A 281 20.10 -17.02 7.54
CA LYS A 281 18.76 -16.90 8.12
C LYS A 281 17.84 -17.96 7.53
N GLN A 282 17.25 -18.79 8.38
CA GLN A 282 16.16 -19.71 8.00
C GLN A 282 14.80 -19.08 8.29
N ASP A 283 14.71 -18.30 9.35
CA ASP A 283 13.49 -17.68 9.85
C ASP A 283 13.78 -16.25 10.30
N ILE A 284 12.83 -15.34 10.04
CA ILE A 284 12.86 -13.95 10.51
C ILE A 284 11.60 -13.71 11.34
N LYS A 285 11.78 -13.46 12.63
CA LYS A 285 10.68 -13.23 13.58
C LYS A 285 10.31 -11.75 13.60
N ILE A 286 9.02 -11.46 13.47
CA ILE A 286 8.47 -10.11 13.60
C ILE A 286 7.59 -10.04 14.83
N GLY A 287 7.80 -9.05 15.70
CA GLY A 287 7.04 -8.92 16.92
C GLY A 287 7.50 -7.74 17.78
N ARG A 288 6.91 -7.58 18.97
CA ARG A 288 7.23 -6.45 19.86
C ARG A 288 8.35 -6.72 20.87
N VAL A 289 8.74 -7.98 21.05
CA VAL A 289 9.76 -8.34 22.05
C VAL A 289 11.18 -8.16 21.49
N PRO A 290 12.20 -8.00 22.35
CA PRO A 290 13.59 -7.85 21.90
C PRO A 290 14.17 -9.04 21.12
N ASP A 291 13.62 -10.25 21.31
CA ASP A 291 14.07 -11.49 20.66
C ASP A 291 13.65 -11.60 19.18
N CYS A 292 12.85 -10.67 18.67
CA CYS A 292 12.47 -10.65 17.26
C CYS A 292 13.52 -9.95 16.40
N ASP A 293 13.83 -10.51 15.22
CA ASP A 293 14.70 -9.89 14.22
C ASP A 293 14.17 -8.53 13.74
N ILE A 294 12.84 -8.40 13.62
CA ILE A 294 12.16 -7.13 13.36
C ILE A 294 11.32 -6.76 14.58
N LYS A 295 11.90 -5.94 15.45
CA LYS A 295 11.24 -5.44 16.66
C LYS A 295 10.37 -4.21 16.38
N LEU A 296 9.07 -4.37 16.54
CA LEU A 296 8.07 -3.31 16.39
C LEU A 296 7.64 -2.75 17.76
N LYS A 297 7.85 -1.45 17.99
CA LYS A 297 7.57 -0.79 19.27
C LYS A 297 6.12 -0.34 19.41
N ASP A 298 5.17 -1.27 19.30
CA ASP A 298 3.76 -0.96 19.45
C ASP A 298 3.03 -2.02 20.29
N ILE A 299 2.13 -1.57 21.17
CA ILE A 299 1.40 -2.46 22.09
C ILE A 299 0.39 -3.36 21.38
N SER A 300 -0.09 -2.96 20.20
CA SER A 300 -1.03 -3.74 19.39
C SER A 300 -0.35 -4.88 18.64
N VAL A 301 0.99 -4.90 18.57
CA VAL A 301 1.73 -6.01 17.96
C VAL A 301 1.89 -7.14 18.98
N SER A 302 1.54 -8.38 18.63
CA SER A 302 1.83 -9.56 19.45
C SER A 302 3.32 -9.71 19.77
N ARG A 303 3.63 -10.41 20.87
CA ARG A 303 5.03 -10.64 21.29
C ARG A 303 5.85 -11.26 20.17
N ASN A 304 5.39 -12.38 19.63
CA ASN A 304 5.78 -12.96 18.35
C ASN A 304 4.53 -12.89 17.47
N HIS A 305 4.56 -12.08 16.41
CA HIS A 305 3.37 -11.76 15.63
C HIS A 305 3.34 -12.53 14.32
N ALA A 306 4.44 -12.51 13.58
CA ALA A 306 4.57 -13.16 12.30
C ALA A 306 5.97 -13.77 12.15
N LEU A 307 6.08 -14.68 11.19
CA LEU A 307 7.31 -15.37 10.81
C LEU A 307 7.49 -15.20 9.31
N ILE A 308 8.69 -14.84 8.85
CA ILE A 308 9.06 -14.99 7.45
C ILE A 308 10.03 -16.16 7.37
N LYS A 309 9.62 -17.23 6.69
CA LYS A 309 10.51 -18.35 6.36
C LYS A 309 11.33 -17.99 5.14
N VAL A 310 12.63 -18.21 5.25
CA VAL A 310 13.62 -17.93 4.21
C VAL A 310 14.00 -19.27 3.57
N ILE A 311 13.49 -19.51 2.37
CA ILE A 311 13.77 -20.73 1.61
C ILE A 311 14.83 -20.41 0.57
N LYS A 312 15.99 -21.05 0.70
CA LYS A 312 17.07 -20.97 -0.28
C LYS A 312 16.89 -22.07 -1.34
N SER A 313 16.71 -21.67 -2.59
CA SER A 313 16.67 -22.58 -3.73
C SER A 313 18.08 -22.98 -4.19
N GLU A 314 18.19 -24.07 -4.96
CA GLU A 314 19.44 -24.61 -5.50
C GLU A 314 20.20 -23.58 -6.37
N TYR A 315 19.49 -22.63 -6.98
CA TYR A 315 20.05 -21.56 -7.82
C TYR A 315 20.33 -20.25 -7.07
N ASN A 316 20.54 -20.30 -5.75
CA ASN A 316 20.73 -19.11 -4.89
C ASN A 316 19.57 -18.10 -4.90
N GLN A 317 18.39 -18.52 -5.38
CA GLN A 317 17.16 -17.73 -5.29
C GLN A 317 16.56 -17.85 -3.89
N TYR A 318 16.13 -16.72 -3.34
CA TYR A 318 15.50 -16.64 -2.03
C TYR A 318 14.00 -16.49 -2.18
N LYS A 319 13.25 -17.42 -1.60
CA LYS A 319 11.80 -17.33 -1.46
C LYS A 319 11.44 -17.00 -0.02
N LEU A 320 10.75 -15.88 0.18
CA LEU A 320 10.34 -15.38 1.50
C LEU A 320 8.86 -15.66 1.71
N LEU A 321 8.54 -16.60 2.59
CA LEU A 321 7.15 -16.96 2.93
C LEU A 321 6.73 -16.33 4.25
N LEU A 322 5.85 -15.34 4.20
CA LEU A 322 5.24 -14.73 5.36
C LEU A 322 4.12 -15.62 5.91
N GLN A 323 4.10 -15.82 7.21
CA GLN A 323 3.07 -16.56 7.95
C GLN A 323 2.66 -15.78 9.20
N ASP A 324 1.37 -15.76 9.52
CA ASP A 324 0.90 -15.29 10.82
C ASP A 324 1.25 -16.32 11.91
N ASN A 325 1.61 -15.84 13.11
CA ASN A 325 1.96 -16.69 14.24
C ASN A 325 0.91 -16.61 15.35
N ASN A 326 -0.34 -16.93 15.01
CA ASN A 326 -1.50 -16.85 15.90
C ASN A 326 -1.59 -15.50 16.60
N SER A 327 -1.38 -14.43 15.84
CA SER A 327 -1.43 -13.08 16.39
C SER A 327 -2.86 -12.70 16.79
N LYS A 328 -2.98 -11.71 17.68
CA LYS A 328 -4.29 -11.27 18.18
C LYS A 328 -5.15 -10.64 17.08
N PHE A 329 -4.52 -9.88 16.18
CA PHE A 329 -5.20 -9.08 15.16
C PHE A 329 -4.98 -9.59 13.73
N GLY A 330 -4.32 -10.74 13.56
CA GLY A 330 -3.89 -11.24 12.28
C GLY A 330 -2.74 -10.45 11.66
N THR A 331 -2.08 -11.05 10.67
CA THR A 331 -1.09 -10.37 9.84
C THR A 331 -1.77 -9.89 8.57
N LEU A 332 -1.92 -8.58 8.41
CA LEU A 332 -2.63 -7.99 7.30
C LEU A 332 -1.68 -7.76 6.12
N LEU A 333 -2.11 -8.10 4.91
CA LEU A 333 -1.42 -7.89 3.65
C LEU A 333 -2.25 -6.96 2.77
N HIS A 334 -1.65 -5.92 2.21
CA HIS A 334 -2.35 -5.03 1.31
C HIS A 334 -2.79 -5.79 0.06
N ALA A 335 -4.10 -5.84 -0.18
CA ALA A 335 -4.65 -6.58 -1.31
C ALA A 335 -4.55 -5.72 -2.58
N SER A 336 -3.41 -5.81 -3.26
CA SER A 336 -3.18 -5.18 -4.58
C SER A 336 -2.94 -6.21 -5.69
N SER A 337 -2.62 -7.46 -5.34
CA SER A 337 -2.35 -8.53 -6.30
C SER A 337 -3.65 -9.16 -6.82
N GLY A 338 -3.70 -9.40 -8.13
CA GLY A 338 -4.78 -10.19 -8.74
C GLY A 338 -4.89 -11.61 -8.15
N LYS A 339 -3.80 -12.17 -7.60
CA LYS A 339 -3.82 -13.47 -6.91
C LYS A 339 -4.72 -13.47 -5.67
N LEU A 340 -4.87 -12.32 -5.02
CA LEU A 340 -5.76 -12.15 -3.87
C LEU A 340 -7.16 -11.80 -4.35
N LEU A 341 -7.26 -10.82 -5.24
CA LEU A 341 -8.52 -10.16 -5.56
C LEU A 341 -9.38 -10.88 -6.62
N LYS A 342 -8.82 -11.86 -7.34
CA LYS A 342 -9.52 -12.62 -8.39
C LYS A 342 -10.06 -13.94 -7.84
N TYR A 343 -11.37 -14.14 -8.01
CA TYR A 343 -12.05 -15.39 -7.66
C TYR A 343 -12.53 -16.10 -8.91
N GLU A 344 -12.14 -17.36 -9.08
CA GLU A 344 -12.56 -18.20 -10.19
C GLU A 344 -13.52 -19.27 -9.68
N LEU A 345 -14.56 -19.60 -10.45
CA LEU A 345 -15.58 -20.59 -10.03
C LEU A 345 -14.98 -21.97 -9.76
N GLN A 346 -13.98 -22.34 -10.56
CA GLN A 346 -13.35 -23.67 -10.53
C GLN A 346 -12.23 -23.76 -9.47
N SER A 347 -11.82 -22.63 -8.89
CA SER A 347 -10.72 -22.54 -7.93
C SER A 347 -11.13 -21.71 -6.72
N PRO A 348 -11.84 -22.31 -5.74
CA PRO A 348 -12.31 -21.59 -4.57
C PRO A 348 -11.12 -21.14 -3.72
N GLN A 349 -11.00 -19.82 -3.54
CA GLN A 349 -10.04 -19.23 -2.63
C GLN A 349 -10.69 -18.90 -1.28
N LYS A 350 -9.92 -19.07 -0.20
CA LYS A 350 -10.33 -18.66 1.14
C LYS A 350 -9.44 -17.50 1.56
N VAL A 351 -9.94 -16.28 1.35
CA VAL A 351 -9.26 -15.04 1.76
C VAL A 351 -10.25 -14.21 2.58
N LEU A 352 -9.82 -13.83 3.78
CA LEU A 352 -10.51 -12.84 4.59
C LEU A 352 -9.97 -11.46 4.27
N TYR A 353 -10.88 -10.49 4.16
CA TYR A 353 -10.55 -9.08 3.93
C TYR A 353 -10.99 -8.21 5.07
N GLN A 354 -10.11 -7.35 5.56
CA GLN A 354 -10.45 -6.28 6.48
C GLN A 354 -10.50 -4.94 5.75
N ILE A 355 -11.61 -4.22 5.91
CA ILE A 355 -11.81 -2.85 5.42
C ILE A 355 -12.42 -2.05 6.56
N GLY A 356 -11.66 -1.10 7.12
CA GLY A 356 -12.08 -0.35 8.30
C GLY A 356 -12.48 -1.28 9.45
N ARG A 357 -13.78 -1.27 9.80
CA ARG A 357 -14.39 -2.08 10.89
C ARG A 357 -15.25 -3.24 10.39
N VAL A 358 -14.95 -3.71 9.19
CA VAL A 358 -15.65 -4.83 8.58
C VAL A 358 -14.63 -5.88 8.15
N LEU A 359 -14.88 -7.11 8.56
CA LEU A 359 -14.18 -8.30 8.09
C LEU A 359 -15.10 -9.02 7.11
N LEU A 360 -14.61 -9.32 5.91
CA LEU A 360 -15.38 -9.92 4.82
C LEU A 360 -14.80 -11.29 4.47
N HIS A 361 -15.69 -12.25 4.33
CA HIS A 361 -15.42 -13.54 3.72
C HIS A 361 -16.23 -13.65 2.43
N VAL A 362 -15.58 -14.00 1.32
CA VAL A 362 -16.19 -14.02 -0.02
C VAL A 362 -16.11 -15.43 -0.58
N GLN A 363 -17.23 -15.92 -1.11
CA GLN A 363 -17.32 -17.22 -1.78
C GLN A 363 -18.16 -17.10 -3.06
N LEU A 364 -17.77 -17.86 -4.09
CA LEU A 364 -18.58 -18.02 -5.30
C LEU A 364 -19.38 -19.33 -5.21
N LYS A 365 -20.63 -19.30 -5.66
CA LYS A 365 -21.49 -20.48 -5.79
C LYS A 365 -22.21 -20.47 -7.14
N GLU A 366 -22.15 -21.56 -7.88
CA GLU A 366 -22.90 -21.68 -9.14
C GLU A 366 -24.41 -21.55 -8.92
N LYS A 367 -25.09 -20.91 -9.87
CA LYS A 367 -26.55 -20.97 -9.95
C LYS A 367 -26.96 -22.22 -10.73
N GLY A 368 -28.12 -22.77 -10.39
CA GLY A 368 -28.71 -23.85 -11.20
C GLY A 368 -28.96 -23.41 -12.65
N LYS A 369 -28.98 -24.38 -13.57
CA LYS A 369 -29.10 -24.19 -15.03
C LYS A 369 -30.31 -23.35 -15.50
N SER A 370 -31.32 -23.17 -14.64
CA SER A 370 -32.58 -22.49 -14.96
C SER A 370 -32.72 -21.11 -14.29
N TYR A 371 -31.61 -20.39 -14.04
CA TYR A 371 -31.68 -19.07 -13.42
C TYR A 371 -32.15 -18.00 -14.42
N ASN A 372 -32.91 -17.01 -13.93
CA ASN A 372 -33.45 -15.95 -14.78
C ASN A 372 -32.46 -14.78 -14.86
N LYS A 373 -32.05 -14.40 -16.08
CA LYS A 373 -31.10 -13.31 -16.34
C LYS A 373 -31.68 -11.90 -16.16
N GLN A 374 -32.99 -11.77 -15.93
CA GLN A 374 -33.67 -10.49 -15.73
C GLN A 374 -33.88 -10.13 -14.25
N PHE A 375 -33.69 -11.10 -13.35
CA PHE A 375 -33.99 -10.93 -11.93
C PHE A 375 -32.80 -11.33 -11.06
N THR A 376 -32.30 -10.37 -10.29
CA THR A 376 -31.20 -10.59 -9.34
C THR A 376 -31.67 -11.42 -8.14
N CYS A 377 -30.75 -12.20 -7.55
CA CYS A 377 -30.98 -12.82 -6.25
C CYS A 377 -30.95 -11.83 -5.08
N TYR A 378 -30.36 -10.65 -5.28
CA TYR A 378 -30.18 -9.66 -4.23
C TYR A 378 -31.42 -8.77 -4.04
N ARG A 379 -31.67 -8.37 -2.79
CA ARG A 379 -32.69 -7.37 -2.45
C ARG A 379 -32.15 -6.41 -1.42
N HIS A 380 -32.41 -5.12 -1.64
CA HIS A 380 -32.15 -4.10 -0.64
C HIS A 380 -32.98 -4.38 0.62
N PRO A 381 -32.41 -4.20 1.82
CA PRO A 381 -33.19 -4.25 3.05
C PRO A 381 -34.32 -3.22 3.03
N ASN A 382 -35.53 -3.61 3.42
CA ASN A 382 -36.73 -2.74 3.34
C ASN A 382 -36.60 -1.40 4.09
N GLN A 383 -35.72 -1.33 5.08
CA GLN A 383 -35.49 -0.15 5.91
C GLN A 383 -34.53 0.87 5.27
N ILE A 384 -33.86 0.49 4.17
CA ILE A 384 -32.84 1.31 3.52
C ILE A 384 -33.45 1.96 2.27
N LEU A 385 -33.49 3.30 2.28
CA LEU A 385 -33.92 4.09 1.14
C LEU A 385 -32.77 4.23 0.14
N VAL A 386 -32.94 3.62 -1.03
CA VAL A 386 -31.99 3.68 -2.15
C VAL A 386 -32.46 4.71 -3.16
N PHE A 387 -31.54 5.56 -3.61
CA PHE A 387 -31.81 6.64 -4.54
C PHE A 387 -31.10 6.37 -5.88
N PRO A 388 -31.72 6.70 -7.03
CA PRO A 388 -31.05 6.67 -8.31
C PRO A 388 -30.08 7.84 -8.41
N LYS A 389 -28.85 7.60 -8.86
CA LYS A 389 -27.93 8.64 -9.29
C LYS A 389 -28.52 9.26 -10.55
N LYS A 390 -29.10 10.46 -10.44
CA LYS A 390 -29.50 11.23 -11.62
C LYS A 390 -28.26 11.45 -12.48
N SER A 391 -28.38 11.23 -13.79
CA SER A 391 -27.40 11.70 -14.77
C SER A 391 -27.14 13.18 -14.51
N ILE A 392 -25.90 13.52 -14.15
CA ILE A 392 -25.49 14.91 -14.00
C ILE A 392 -25.36 15.49 -15.42
N ASN A 393 -26.50 15.91 -15.97
CA ASN A 393 -26.56 16.98 -16.94
C ASN A 393 -27.40 18.07 -16.28
N GLU A 394 -26.74 18.94 -15.50
CA GLU A 394 -27.06 20.37 -15.32
C GLU A 394 -26.27 20.94 -14.13
N GLN A 395 -25.25 21.72 -14.49
CA GLN A 395 -24.73 22.91 -13.80
C GLN A 395 -24.52 22.83 -12.27
N ALA A 396 -23.29 22.45 -11.90
CA ALA A 396 -22.57 23.15 -10.84
C ALA A 396 -21.29 23.72 -11.45
N THR A 397 -21.31 25.02 -11.72
CA THR A 397 -20.14 25.85 -12.03
C THR A 397 -19.19 25.78 -10.85
N ILE A 398 -18.27 24.83 -10.86
CA ILE A 398 -17.08 24.89 -10.02
C ILE A 398 -16.13 25.82 -10.75
N VAL A 399 -16.06 27.05 -10.25
CA VAL A 399 -15.04 28.03 -10.64
C VAL A 399 -13.67 27.40 -10.40
N PRO A 400 -12.82 27.18 -11.42
CA PRO A 400 -11.44 26.83 -11.20
C PRO A 400 -10.70 28.11 -10.81
N ASN A 401 -10.31 28.25 -9.55
CA ASN A 401 -9.22 29.15 -9.18
C ASN A 401 -7.92 28.58 -9.74
N LEU A 402 -7.65 28.90 -10.99
CA LEU A 402 -6.34 28.81 -11.63
C LEU A 402 -5.69 30.19 -11.49
N GLU A 403 -5.02 30.43 -10.36
CA GLU A 403 -3.94 31.41 -10.35
C GLU A 403 -2.77 30.80 -11.13
N LYS A 404 -2.60 31.32 -12.35
CA LYS A 404 -1.42 31.08 -13.19
C LYS A 404 -0.30 31.98 -12.68
N ASP A 405 0.56 31.45 -11.82
CA ASP A 405 1.95 31.92 -11.77
C ASP A 405 2.73 31.19 -12.86
N LYS A 406 2.81 31.86 -14.00
CA LYS A 406 3.78 31.53 -15.05
C LYS A 406 5.12 32.10 -14.62
N ASP A 407 5.98 31.25 -14.07
CA ASP A 407 7.42 31.43 -14.16
C ASP A 407 8.10 30.08 -14.45
N ASN A 408 8.68 30.00 -15.64
CA ASN A 408 9.51 28.96 -16.24
C ASN A 408 9.87 27.75 -15.36
N GLN A 409 9.10 26.67 -15.50
CA GLN A 409 9.51 25.33 -15.11
C GLN A 409 10.23 24.66 -16.29
N LEU A 410 11.56 24.56 -16.21
CA LEU A 410 12.27 23.46 -16.86
C LEU A 410 11.98 22.19 -16.04
N SER A 411 11.34 21.23 -16.71
CA SER A 411 11.07 19.82 -16.38
C SER A 411 11.59 19.29 -15.03
N PHE A 412 10.74 19.27 -14.01
CA PHE A 412 10.90 18.43 -12.82
C PHE A 412 9.54 17.83 -12.43
N GLN A 413 9.38 16.52 -12.62
CA GLN A 413 8.21 15.77 -12.15
C GLN A 413 8.47 15.29 -10.72
N THR A 414 7.49 15.43 -9.84
CA THR A 414 7.57 15.02 -8.44
C THR A 414 6.60 13.88 -8.17
N HIS A 415 7.05 12.83 -7.47
CA HIS A 415 6.20 11.75 -6.95
C HIS A 415 6.14 11.85 -5.41
N ASN A 416 4.95 11.72 -4.81
CA ASN A 416 4.69 11.86 -3.36
C ASN A 416 4.81 10.53 -2.58
N GLU A 417 4.97 9.41 -3.27
CA GLU A 417 5.07 8.08 -2.68
C GLU A 417 6.48 7.53 -2.94
N LEU A 418 7.17 7.13 -1.86
CA LEU A 418 8.43 6.37 -1.94
C LEU A 418 8.19 5.08 -2.71
N ASN A 419 8.52 5.09 -3.99
CA ASN A 419 8.50 3.97 -4.90
C ASN A 419 9.91 3.40 -5.05
N GLN A 420 10.00 2.22 -5.63
CA GLN A 420 11.25 1.48 -5.85
C GLN A 420 12.36 2.30 -6.54
N ASP A 421 11.99 3.12 -7.53
CA ASP A 421 12.96 3.90 -8.30
C ASP A 421 13.52 5.07 -7.47
N ASP A 422 12.92 5.29 -6.30
CA ASP A 422 13.25 6.38 -5.40
C ASP A 422 14.45 6.05 -4.47
N ILE A 423 15.13 4.92 -4.65
CA ILE A 423 16.26 4.52 -3.82
C ILE A 423 17.48 4.34 -4.70
N VAL A 424 18.11 5.46 -5.05
CA VAL A 424 19.35 5.46 -5.81
C VAL A 424 20.57 5.28 -4.92
N ILE A 425 21.46 4.44 -5.42
CA ILE A 425 22.59 3.81 -4.77
C ILE A 425 23.77 4.79 -4.79
N ASN A 426 24.31 5.13 -3.62
CA ASN A 426 25.72 5.53 -3.53
C ASN A 426 26.49 4.31 -3.04
N VAL A 427 27.05 3.53 -3.96
CA VAL A 427 28.03 2.50 -3.61
C VAL A 427 29.22 3.26 -3.05
N LYS A 428 29.52 3.12 -1.76
CA LYS A 428 30.84 3.53 -1.29
C LYS A 428 31.86 2.63 -1.99
N GLN A 429 32.76 3.25 -2.74
CA GLN A 429 34.07 2.67 -3.05
C GLN A 429 34.65 2.10 -1.74
N ILE A 430 35.14 0.87 -1.83
CA ILE A 430 35.82 0.13 -0.76
C ILE A 430 36.94 0.97 -0.18
#